data_AF-X7F8Q9-F1
#
_entry.id   AF-X7F8Q9-F1
#
_cell.length_a   1.000
_cell.length_b   1.000
_cell.length_c   1.000
_cell.angle_alpha   90.00
_cell.angle_beta   90.00
_cell.angle_gamma   90.00
#
_symmetry.space_group_name_H-M   'P 1'
#
loop_
_entity.id
_entity.type
_entity.pdbx_description
1 polymer ?
#
loop_
_entity_poly.entity_id
_entity_poly.type
_entity_poly.pdbx_seq_one_letter_code
_entity_poly.pdbx_strand_id
1 'polypeptide(L)'
;MTPRAATLAPAALLLHLLPAAASVEGNAAAECAALWTGYARYAEASAYLDGAKAAREDAAAWRAKAIAETGDTAGVDAYIAAEAPGRALMFDAYVVGGDETTRNILERALTRCGDG
;
A
#
# COMPACT_ATOMS: atom_id res chain seq x y z
N MET A 1 -57.95 22.96 -32.54
CA MET A 1 -56.84 22.00 -32.28
C MET A 1 -55.77 22.75 -31.50
N THR A 2 -55.64 22.46 -30.21
CA THR A 2 -54.79 23.21 -29.27
C THR A 2 -53.66 22.29 -28.82
N PRO A 3 -52.37 22.66 -28.98
CA PRO A 3 -51.28 21.85 -28.45
C PRO A 3 -51.14 22.06 -26.94
N ARG A 4 -51.04 20.95 -26.21
CA ARG A 4 -50.75 20.89 -24.76
C ARG A 4 -49.28 21.19 -24.53
N ALA A 5 -49.00 22.14 -23.65
CA ALA A 5 -47.66 22.42 -23.12
C ALA A 5 -47.24 21.31 -22.14
N ALA A 6 -46.11 20.67 -22.40
CA ALA A 6 -45.46 19.75 -21.47
C ALA A 6 -44.48 20.54 -20.59
N THR A 7 -44.84 20.74 -19.32
CA THR A 7 -43.95 21.25 -18.27
C THR A 7 -42.91 20.19 -17.91
N LEU A 8 -41.65 20.41 -18.24
CA LEU A 8 -40.51 19.63 -17.76
C LEU A 8 -40.17 20.05 -16.33
N ALA A 9 -40.35 19.14 -15.38
CA ALA A 9 -39.90 19.30 -14.00
C ALA A 9 -38.40 18.95 -13.90
N PRO A 10 -37.55 19.79 -13.27
CA PRO A 10 -36.16 19.47 -12.99
C PRO A 10 -36.10 18.66 -11.69
N ALA A 11 -36.13 17.33 -11.79
CA ALA A 11 -35.94 16.45 -10.65
C ALA A 11 -34.55 15.82 -10.68
N ALA A 12 -33.83 16.01 -9.57
CA ALA A 12 -32.77 15.14 -9.05
C ALA A 12 -31.39 15.19 -9.73
N LEU A 13 -30.67 16.29 -9.55
CA LEU A 13 -29.20 16.25 -9.39
C LEU A 13 -28.88 16.11 -7.90
N LEU A 14 -29.00 14.89 -7.37
CA LEU A 14 -28.42 14.48 -6.08
C LEU A 14 -27.43 13.34 -6.36
N LEU A 15 -26.42 13.62 -7.18
CA LEU A 15 -25.28 12.74 -7.38
C LEU A 15 -24.38 12.85 -6.14
N HIS A 16 -24.60 11.90 -5.22
CA HIS A 16 -23.54 11.08 -4.63
C HIS A 16 -22.28 11.81 -4.13
N LEU A 17 -22.42 12.54 -3.02
CA LEU A 17 -21.33 12.73 -2.06
C LEU A 17 -21.13 11.43 -1.26
N LEU A 18 -20.66 10.37 -1.92
CA LEU A 18 -20.06 9.25 -1.20
C LEU A 18 -18.63 9.64 -0.84
N PRO A 19 -18.21 9.55 0.43
CA PRO A 19 -16.80 9.70 0.77
C PRO A 19 -16.03 8.64 -0.01
N ALA A 20 -15.11 9.09 -0.86
CA ALA A 20 -14.16 8.19 -1.48
C ALA A 20 -13.30 7.59 -0.37
N ALA A 21 -13.63 6.38 0.06
CA ALA A 21 -12.71 5.59 0.86
C ALA A 21 -11.41 5.52 0.06
N ALA A 22 -10.29 5.94 0.65
CA ALA A 22 -8.99 5.82 0.00
C ALA A 22 -8.76 4.33 -0.26
N SER A 23 -8.53 3.96 -1.53
CA SER A 23 -8.23 2.58 -1.89
C SER A 23 -6.95 2.14 -1.20
N VAL A 24 -6.92 0.88 -0.76
CA VAL A 24 -5.69 0.28 -0.23
C VAL A 24 -4.65 0.21 -1.34
N GLU A 25 -5.07 -0.11 -2.57
CA GLU A 25 -4.21 0.03 -3.75
C GLU A 25 -3.82 1.50 -3.96
N GLY A 26 -2.52 1.77 -3.85
CA GLY A 26 -1.95 3.12 -3.96
C GLY A 26 -1.84 3.87 -2.63
N ASN A 27 -2.23 3.27 -1.50
CA ASN A 27 -1.92 3.82 -0.18
C ASN A 27 -0.43 3.63 0.16
N ALA A 28 0.30 4.73 0.28
CA ALA A 28 1.74 4.70 0.54
C ALA A 28 2.12 4.00 1.85
N ALA A 29 1.30 4.14 2.90
CA ALA A 29 1.53 3.45 4.17
C ALA A 29 1.35 1.93 4.05
N ALA A 30 0.38 1.46 3.26
CA ALA A 30 0.18 0.04 2.97
C ALA A 30 1.36 -0.53 2.16
N GLU A 31 1.86 0.22 1.17
CA GLU A 31 3.07 -0.13 0.42
C GLU A 31 4.30 -0.27 1.35
N CYS A 32 4.49 0.68 2.28
CA CYS A 32 5.59 0.64 3.24
C CYS A 32 5.44 -0.51 4.26
N ALA A 33 4.22 -0.79 4.71
CA ALA A 33 3.94 -1.95 5.57
C ALA A 33 4.30 -3.27 4.86
N ALA A 34 3.94 -3.40 3.57
CA ALA A 34 4.29 -4.56 2.76
C ALA A 34 5.81 -4.67 2.52
N LEU A 35 6.50 -3.55 2.28
CA LEU A 35 7.95 -3.50 2.12
C LEU A 35 8.67 -4.03 3.37
N TRP A 36 8.37 -3.46 4.54
CA TRP A 36 9.02 -3.85 5.80
C TRP A 36 8.65 -5.27 6.24
N THR A 37 7.42 -5.72 5.95
CA THR A 37 7.04 -7.12 6.14
C THR A 37 7.89 -8.05 5.25
N GLY A 38 8.12 -7.66 3.99
CA GLY A 38 9.00 -8.39 3.07
C GLY A 38 10.46 -8.42 3.56
N TYR A 39 10.98 -7.29 4.04
CA TYR A 39 12.32 -7.22 4.63
C TYR A 39 12.44 -8.16 5.83
N ALA A 40 11.50 -8.10 6.78
CA ALA A 40 11.54 -8.94 7.97
C ALA A 40 11.58 -10.43 7.61
N ARG A 41 10.74 -10.87 6.67
CA ARG A 41 10.74 -12.25 6.17
C ARG A 41 12.08 -12.66 5.57
N TYR A 42 12.68 -11.78 4.76
CA TYR A 42 13.97 -12.05 4.17
C TYR A 42 15.09 -12.09 5.21
N ALA A 43 15.14 -11.14 6.14
CA ALA A 43 16.12 -11.09 7.23
C ALA A 43 16.01 -12.28 8.19
N GLU A 44 14.83 -12.89 8.36
CA GLU A 44 14.68 -14.12 9.15
C GLU A 44 15.26 -15.35 8.47
N ALA A 45 15.17 -15.41 7.13
CA ALA A 45 15.61 -16.55 6.35
C ALA A 45 17.07 -16.43 5.86
N SER A 46 17.59 -15.20 5.80
CA SER A 46 18.91 -14.89 5.25
C SER A 46 19.98 -14.85 6.34
N ALA A 47 21.16 -15.40 6.05
CA ALA A 47 22.33 -15.25 6.92
C ALA A 47 23.05 -13.90 6.73
N TYR A 48 22.61 -13.08 5.78
CA TYR A 48 23.29 -11.85 5.37
C TYR A 48 22.72 -10.58 6.00
N LEU A 49 21.47 -10.63 6.49
CA LEU A 49 20.78 -9.46 7.03
C LEU A 49 20.27 -9.73 8.44
N ASP A 50 20.51 -8.76 9.32
CA ASP A 50 19.91 -8.69 10.64
C ASP A 50 18.71 -7.72 10.63
N GLY A 51 18.08 -7.55 11.80
CA GLY A 51 17.09 -6.50 12.01
C GLY A 51 15.64 -6.89 11.74
N ALA A 52 15.35 -8.19 11.56
CA ALA A 52 13.98 -8.68 11.39
C ALA A 52 13.00 -8.16 12.46
N LYS A 53 13.45 -8.06 13.72
CA LYS A 53 12.64 -7.51 14.81
C LYS A 53 12.27 -6.04 14.57
N ALA A 54 13.25 -5.19 14.26
CA ALA A 54 13.02 -3.77 13.99
C ALA A 54 12.10 -3.59 12.76
N ALA A 55 12.35 -4.35 11.70
CA ALA A 55 11.50 -4.31 10.51
C ALA A 55 10.05 -4.73 10.77
N ARG A 56 9.81 -5.68 11.68
CA ARG A 56 8.44 -6.02 12.11
C ARG A 56 7.77 -4.87 12.87
N GLU A 57 8.53 -4.13 13.67
CA GLU A 57 8.04 -2.94 14.39
C GLU A 57 7.68 -1.84 13.39
N ASP A 58 8.54 -1.57 12.42
CA ASP A 58 8.27 -0.60 11.34
C ASP A 58 7.06 -1.03 10.50
N ALA A 59 6.97 -2.31 10.12
CA ALA A 59 5.83 -2.84 9.41
C ALA A 59 4.52 -2.65 10.18
N ALA A 60 4.54 -2.86 11.50
CA ALA A 60 3.37 -2.66 12.36
C ALA A 60 2.97 -1.18 12.46
N ALA A 61 3.94 -0.27 12.56
CA ALA A 61 3.69 1.17 12.59
C ALA A 61 3.05 1.66 11.27
N TRP A 62 3.62 1.26 10.14
CA TRP A 62 3.08 1.59 8.82
C TRP A 62 1.71 0.97 8.57
N ARG A 63 1.49 -0.27 9.01
CA ARG A 63 0.16 -0.90 8.97
C ARG A 63 -0.86 -0.08 9.75
N ALA A 64 -0.53 0.35 10.97
CA ALA A 64 -1.45 1.16 11.78
C ALA A 64 -1.79 2.49 11.08
N LYS A 65 -0.81 3.14 10.45
CA LYS A 65 -1.01 4.34 9.65
C LYS A 65 -1.91 4.10 8.44
N ALA A 66 -1.68 3.01 7.68
CA ALA A 66 -2.52 2.64 6.54
C ALA A 66 -3.97 2.41 6.94
N ILE A 67 -4.19 1.74 8.09
CA ILE A 67 -5.53 1.52 8.64
C ILE A 67 -6.19 2.86 9.01
N ALA A 68 -5.45 3.79 9.62
CA ALA A 68 -5.96 5.10 9.96
C ALA A 68 -6.33 5.94 8.73
N GLU A 69 -5.55 5.83 7.65
CA GLU A 69 -5.77 6.57 6.39
C GLU A 69 -6.91 6.00 5.54
N THR A 70 -7.08 4.68 5.52
CA THR A 70 -8.05 3.99 4.66
C THR A 70 -9.36 3.67 5.37
N GLY A 71 -9.32 3.45 6.69
CA GLY A 71 -10.44 2.89 7.45
C GLY A 71 -10.71 1.40 7.15
N ASP A 72 -9.84 0.72 6.41
CA ASP A 72 -10.04 -0.66 5.96
C ASP A 72 -8.93 -1.61 6.45
N THR A 73 -9.09 -2.12 7.67
CA THR A 73 -8.17 -3.09 8.27
C THR A 73 -8.01 -4.36 7.43
N ALA A 74 -9.12 -4.91 6.92
CA ALA A 74 -9.10 -6.18 6.22
C ALA A 74 -8.42 -6.04 4.85
N GLY A 75 -8.72 -4.96 4.13
CA GLY A 75 -8.07 -4.64 2.87
C GLY A 75 -6.57 -4.41 3.03
N VAL A 76 -6.15 -3.64 4.05
CA VAL A 76 -4.73 -3.42 4.35
C VAL A 76 -4.01 -4.75 4.63
N ASP A 77 -4.60 -5.62 5.45
CA ASP A 77 -4.01 -6.93 5.77
C ASP A 77 -3.90 -7.83 4.55
N ALA A 78 -4.94 -7.86 3.71
CA ALA A 78 -4.94 -8.61 2.46
C ALA A 78 -3.86 -8.11 1.49
N TYR A 79 -3.72 -6.79 1.36
CA TYR A 79 -2.69 -6.17 0.53
C TYR A 79 -1.27 -6.52 1.00
N ILE A 80 -0.99 -6.36 2.30
CA ILE A 80 0.32 -6.71 2.88
C ILE A 80 0.63 -8.19 2.64
N ALA A 81 -0.35 -9.07 2.86
CA ALA A 81 -0.17 -10.51 2.66
C ALA A 81 0.14 -10.87 1.21
N ALA A 82 -0.49 -10.18 0.25
CA ALA A 82 -0.28 -10.39 -1.19
C ALA A 82 1.09 -9.86 -1.65
N GLU A 83 1.50 -8.67 -1.20
CA GLU A 83 2.67 -7.96 -1.71
C GLU A 83 3.98 -8.33 -1.01
N ALA A 84 3.95 -8.62 0.29
CA ALA A 84 5.16 -8.87 1.09
C ALA A 84 6.07 -10.00 0.53
N PRO A 85 5.56 -11.13 0.00
CA PRO A 85 6.42 -12.13 -0.64
C PRO A 85 7.22 -11.57 -1.82
N GLY A 86 6.60 -10.75 -2.68
CA GLY A 86 7.29 -10.11 -3.80
C GLY A 86 8.36 -9.13 -3.33
N ARG A 87 8.09 -8.39 -2.24
CA ARG A 87 9.08 -7.49 -1.62
C ARG A 87 10.27 -8.26 -1.04
N ALA A 88 10.05 -9.42 -0.43
CA ALA A 88 11.14 -10.27 0.05
C ALA A 88 12.07 -10.73 -1.10
N LEU A 89 11.51 -11.09 -2.26
CA LEU A 89 12.30 -11.43 -3.44
C LEU A 89 13.11 -10.24 -3.99
N MET A 90 12.59 -9.01 -3.87
CA MET A 90 13.37 -7.82 -4.23
C MET A 90 14.59 -7.63 -3.33
N PHE A 91 14.47 -7.92 -2.02
CA PHE A 91 15.63 -7.89 -1.11
C PHE A 91 16.64 -8.99 -1.43
N ASP A 92 16.19 -10.19 -1.76
CA ASP A 92 17.08 -11.27 -2.21
C ASP A 92 17.83 -10.89 -3.49
N ALA A 93 17.12 -10.37 -4.49
CA ALA A 93 17.72 -9.89 -5.73
C ALA A 93 18.67 -8.71 -5.52
N TYR A 94 18.41 -7.84 -4.55
CA TYR A 94 19.31 -6.75 -4.15
C TYR A 94 20.62 -7.29 -3.56
N VAL A 95 20.53 -8.23 -2.63
CA VAL A 95 21.70 -8.77 -1.90
C VAL A 95 22.54 -9.70 -2.78
N VAL A 96 21.89 -10.58 -3.56
CA VAL A 96 22.56 -11.64 -4.33
C VAL A 96 22.74 -11.28 -5.79
N GLY A 97 21.74 -10.61 -6.39
CA GLY A 97 21.68 -10.39 -7.84
C GLY A 97 22.48 -9.20 -8.36
N GLY A 98 22.71 -8.17 -7.54
CA GLY A 98 23.55 -7.01 -7.88
C GLY A 98 23.04 -6.16 -9.05
N ASP A 99 21.80 -6.36 -9.52
CA ASP A 99 21.21 -5.58 -10.61
C ASP A 99 20.95 -4.12 -10.20
N GLU A 100 21.56 -3.18 -10.93
CA GLU A 100 21.44 -1.74 -10.64
C GLU A 100 20.00 -1.24 -10.68
N THR A 101 19.16 -1.82 -11.54
CA THR A 101 17.75 -1.42 -11.65
C THR A 101 16.99 -1.76 -10.36
N THR A 102 17.15 -2.99 -9.89
CA THR A 102 16.57 -3.48 -8.64
C THR A 102 17.08 -2.69 -7.45
N ARG A 103 18.40 -2.39 -7.41
CA ARG A 103 18.99 -1.50 -6.40
C ARG A 103 18.32 -0.13 -6.36
N ASN A 104 18.25 0.53 -7.51
CA ASN A 104 17.66 1.86 -7.58
C ASN A 104 16.17 1.88 -7.17
N ILE A 105 15.40 0.85 -7.56
CA ILE A 105 13.99 0.73 -7.18
C ILE A 105 13.88 0.54 -5.66
N LEU A 106 14.68 -0.35 -5.08
CA LEU A 106 14.63 -0.66 -3.67
C LEU A 106 15.12 0.50 -2.81
N GLU A 107 16.23 1.15 -3.16
CA GLU A 107 16.76 2.32 -2.48
C GLU A 107 15.71 3.44 -2.43
N ARG A 108 15.02 3.71 -3.55
CA ARG A 108 13.90 4.68 -3.58
C ARG A 108 12.75 4.27 -2.69
N ALA A 109 12.42 2.98 -2.61
CA ALA A 109 11.36 2.49 -1.74
C ALA A 109 11.73 2.66 -0.27
N LEU A 110 12.97 2.30 0.10
CA LEU A 110 13.49 2.47 1.46
C LEU A 110 13.53 3.94 1.88
N THR A 111 13.95 4.85 1.00
CA THR A 111 13.89 6.30 1.30
C THR A 111 12.47 6.75 1.59
N ARG A 112 11.47 6.34 0.79
CA ARG A 112 10.08 6.71 1.04
C ARG A 112 9.52 6.15 2.36
N CYS A 113 9.99 4.98 2.76
CA CYS A 113 9.46 4.24 3.91
C CYS A 113 10.29 4.39 5.20
N GLY A 114 11.39 5.16 5.17
CA GLY A 114 12.28 5.42 6.30
C GLY A 114 11.90 6.65 7.14
N ASP A 115 11.12 7.58 6.59
CA ASP A 115 10.70 8.83 7.24
C ASP A 115 9.32 8.72 7.94
N GLY A 116 9.00 7.52 8.44
CA GLY A 116 7.64 7.10 8.86
C GLY A 116 7.18 7.56 10.23
#